data_AF-A0A2V5MVH7-F1
#
_entry.id   AF-A0A2V5MVH7-F1
#
_cell.length_a   1.000
_cell.length_b   1.000
_cell.length_c   1.000
_cell.angle_alpha   90.00
_cell.angle_beta   90.00
_cell.angle_gamma   90.00
#
_symmetry.space_group_name_H-M   'P 1'
#
loop_
_entity.id
_entity.type
_entity.pdbx_description
1 polymer ?
#
loop_
_entity_poly.entity_id
_entity_poly.type
_entity_poly.pdbx_seq_one_letter_code
_entity_poly.pdbx_strand_id
1 'polypeptide(L)' 'REEIALTRNASESLEILLMGMDFKSGDEILTTTQDYPRMLTTLRQREKREGLKLKLIQIPIPPKNLNEITAAFEKGITD' A
#
# COMPACT_ATOMS: atom_id res chain seq x y z
N ARG A 1 24.61 1.16 -13.35
CA ARG A 1 23.72 0.40 -12.47
C ARG A 1 22.54 -0.07 -13.28
N GLU A 2 22.02 -1.26 -13.00
CA GLU A 2 20.80 -1.77 -13.62
C GLU A 2 19.62 -1.51 -12.67
N GLU A 3 18.90 -0.40 -12.88
CA GLU A 3 17.82 0.10 -12.01
C GLU A 3 16.45 0.12 -12.72
N ILE A 4 16.37 -0.33 -13.97
CA ILE A 4 15.15 -0.29 -14.80
C ILE A 4 14.70 -1.70 -15.15
N ALA A 5 13.45 -2.04 -14.80
CA ALA A 5 12.77 -3.24 -15.25
C ALA A 5 11.66 -2.86 -16.25
N LEU A 6 11.65 -3.49 -17.43
CA LEU A 6 10.58 -3.34 -18.42
C LEU A 6 9.48 -4.36 -18.14
N THR A 7 8.24 -3.89 -18.02
CA THR A 7 7.05 -4.71 -17.71
C THR A 7 5.91 -4.36 -18.69
N ARG A 8 4.85 -5.16 -18.72
CA ARG A 8 3.75 -5.03 -19.70
C ARG A 8 2.82 -3.87 -19.40
N ASN A 9 2.64 -3.50 -18.12
CA ASN A 9 1.80 -2.39 -17.68
C ASN A 9 2.04 -2.04 -16.19
N ALA A 10 1.47 -0.92 -15.75
CA ALA A 10 1.60 -0.43 -14.38
C ALA A 10 1.06 -1.39 -13.30
N SER A 11 -0.03 -2.12 -13.57
CA SER A 11 -0.57 -3.09 -12.62
C SER A 11 0.40 -4.24 -12.38
N GLU A 12 1.00 -4.78 -13.44
CA GLU A 12 2.06 -5.77 -13.32
C GLU A 12 3.27 -5.19 -12.57
N SER A 13 3.72 -3.98 -12.91
CA SER A 13 4.87 -3.35 -12.24
C SER A 13 4.66 -3.27 -10.72
N LEU A 14 3.48 -2.82 -10.29
CA LEU A 14 3.16 -2.69 -8.87
C LEU A 14 2.91 -4.04 -8.20
N GLU A 15 2.26 -5.00 -8.88
CA GLU A 15 2.06 -6.34 -8.33
C GLU A 15 3.36 -7.11 -8.15
N ILE A 16 4.36 -6.92 -9.03
CA ILE A 16 5.70 -7.49 -8.84
C ILE A 16 6.30 -7.01 -7.51
N LEU A 17 6.20 -5.71 -7.21
CA LEU A 17 6.69 -5.17 -5.94
C LEU A 17 5.85 -5.67 -4.77
N LEU A 18 4.53 -5.53 -4.84
CA LEU A 18 3.61 -5.91 -3.77
C LEU A 18 3.59 -7.40 -3.48
N MET A 19 3.98 -8.28 -4.39
CA MET A 19 4.12 -9.72 -4.13
C MET A 19 5.58 -10.11 -3.84
N GLY A 20 6.55 -9.31 -4.28
CA GLY A 20 7.97 -9.56 -4.09
C GLY A 20 8.52 -9.14 -2.72
N MET A 21 7.77 -8.34 -1.95
CA MET A 21 8.14 -8.00 -0.58
C MET A 21 7.92 -9.19 0.36
N ASP A 22 8.99 -9.59 1.06
CA ASP A 22 9.01 -10.70 2.00
C ASP A 22 8.49 -10.27 3.39
N PHE A 23 7.18 -10.35 3.57
CA PHE A 23 6.49 -10.05 4.82
C PHE A 23 6.21 -11.32 5.63
N LYS A 24 6.10 -11.16 6.94
CA LYS A 24 5.72 -12.22 7.87
C LYS A 24 4.29 -12.03 8.33
N SER A 25 3.65 -13.14 8.72
CA SER A 25 2.34 -13.10 9.36
C SER A 25 2.35 -12.16 10.56
N GLY A 26 1.38 -11.24 10.63
CA GLY A 26 1.30 -10.19 11.63
C GLY A 26 1.84 -8.83 11.18
N ASP A 27 2.67 -8.76 10.14
CA ASP A 27 3.16 -7.49 9.58
C ASP A 27 1.98 -6.64 9.06
N GLU A 28 2.08 -5.32 9.22
CA GLU A 28 1.05 -4.37 8.84
C GLU A 28 1.44 -3.58 7.57
N ILE A 29 0.50 -3.49 6.65
CA ILE A 29 0.60 -2.66 5.45
C ILE A 29 -0.36 -1.49 5.61
N LEU A 30 0.19 -0.28 5.66
CA LEU A 30 -0.55 0.98 5.73
C LEU A 30 -0.68 1.61 4.34
N THR A 31 -1.91 1.81 3.88
CA THR A 31 -2.20 2.60 2.67
C THR A 31 -3.53 3.36 2.84
N THR A 32 -4.08 3.93 1.78
CA THR A 32 -5.20 4.87 1.81
C THR A 32 -6.48 4.25 1.22
N THR A 33 -7.64 4.78 1.60
CA THR A 33 -8.91 4.43 0.98
C THR A 33 -9.04 4.93 -0.48
N GLN A 34 -8.08 5.71 -0.95
CA GLN A 34 -8.02 6.30 -2.29
C GLN A 34 -7.00 5.59 -3.19
N ASP A 35 -6.28 4.59 -2.67
CA ASP A 35 -5.32 3.81 -3.44
C ASP A 35 -6.03 3.06 -4.58
N TYR A 36 -5.29 2.74 -5.63
CA TYR A 36 -5.83 2.13 -6.84
C TYR A 36 -6.51 0.80 -6.51
N PRO A 37 -7.79 0.58 -6.90
CA PRO A 37 -8.55 -0.59 -6.46
C PRO A 37 -7.89 -1.95 -6.78
N ARG A 38 -7.08 -2.02 -7.85
CA ARG A 38 -6.33 -3.24 -8.18
C ARG A 38 -5.28 -3.57 -7.13
N MET A 39 -4.58 -2.56 -6.59
CA MET A 39 -3.57 -2.74 -5.54
C MET A 39 -4.22 -3.13 -4.22
N LEU A 40 -5.33 -2.48 -3.87
CA LEU A 40 -6.13 -2.87 -2.70
C LEU A 40 -6.62 -4.32 -2.79
N THR A 41 -7.00 -4.77 -3.98
CA THR A 41 -7.41 -6.17 -4.21
C THR A 41 -6.24 -7.12 -3.97
N THR A 42 -5.04 -6.79 -4.45
CA THR A 42 -3.81 -7.56 -4.21
C THR A 42 -3.47 -7.63 -2.71
N LEU A 43 -3.49 -6.50 -2.00
CA LEU A 43 -3.21 -6.44 -0.57
C LEU A 43 -4.21 -7.23 0.27
N ARG A 44 -5.51 -7.16 -0.06
CA ARG A 44 -6.55 -7.97 0.60
C ARG A 44 -6.37 -9.47 0.37
N GLN A 45 -5.80 -9.88 -0.77
CA GLN A 45 -5.45 -11.27 -0.98
C GLN A 45 -4.29 -11.70 -0.09
N ARG A 46 -3.24 -10.87 0.03
CA ARG A 46 -2.10 -11.13 0.92
C ARG A 46 -2.53 -11.18 2.39
N GLU A 47 -3.36 -10.24 2.86
CA GLU A 47 -3.96 -10.26 4.21
C GLU A 47 -4.61 -11.61 4.52
N LYS A 48 -5.47 -12.10 3.62
CA LYS A 48 -6.20 -13.36 3.82
C LYS A 48 -5.32 -14.62 3.74
N ARG A 49 -4.26 -14.60 2.92
CA ARG A 49 -3.44 -15.79 2.62
C ARG A 49 -2.20 -15.91 3.50
N GLU A 50 -1.61 -14.78 3.88
CA GLU A 50 -0.33 -14.71 4.57
C GLU A 50 -0.47 -14.20 6.01
N GLY A 51 -1.67 -13.76 6.39
CA GLY A 51 -1.95 -13.24 7.73
C GLY A 51 -1.34 -11.86 7.97
N LEU A 52 -1.15 -11.07 6.90
CA LEU A 52 -0.79 -9.65 7.01
C LEU A 52 -1.99 -8.85 7.53
N LYS A 53 -1.75 -7.66 8.07
CA LYS A 53 -2.79 -6.71 8.44
C LYS A 53 -2.86 -5.59 7.40
N LEU A 54 -4.01 -5.38 6.75
CA LEU A 54 -4.19 -4.24 5.86
C LEU A 54 -4.90 -3.09 6.58
N LYS A 55 -4.20 -1.97 6.75
CA LYS A 55 -4.74 -0.76 7.37
C LYS A 55 -4.97 0.32 6.33
N LEU A 56 -6.23 0.76 6.21
CA LEU A 56 -6.63 1.81 5.28
C LEU A 56 -6.93 3.10 6.03
N ILE A 57 -6.24 4.18 5.69
CA ILE A 57 -6.51 5.52 6.21
C ILE A 57 -7.29 6.36 5.20
N GLN A 58 -8.13 7.26 5.68
CA GLN A 58 -8.77 8.25 4.84
C GLN A 58 -7.96 9.55 4.86
N ILE A 59 -7.63 10.06 3.68
CA ILE A 59 -7.00 11.37 3.49
C ILE A 59 -8.09 12.39 3.11
N PRO A 60 -8.03 13.64 3.58
CA PRO A 60 -9.01 14.67 3.19
C PRO A 60 -9.01 14.98 1.69
N ILE A 61 -10.19 15.27 1.13
CA ILE A 61 -10.38 15.67 -0.26
C ILE A 61 -11.29 16.92 -0.31
N PRO A 62 -10.78 18.09 -0.78
CA PRO A 62 -9.38 18.41 -0.98
C PRO A 62 -8.65 18.60 0.37
N PRO A 63 -7.35 18.29 0.48
CA PRO A 63 -6.54 18.67 1.63
C PRO A 63 -6.29 20.19 1.63
N LYS A 64 -6.25 20.82 2.80
CA LYS A 64 -5.92 22.26 2.92
C LYS A 64 -4.44 22.54 2.64
N ASN A 65 -3.58 21.60 3.02
CA ASN A 65 -2.14 21.63 2.81
C ASN A 65 -1.57 20.20 2.95
N LEU A 66 -0.29 20.01 2.61
CA LEU A 66 0.37 18.70 2.66
C LEU A 66 0.40 18.09 4.07
N ASN A 67 0.42 18.92 5.12
CA ASN A 67 0.49 18.42 6.50
C ASN A 67 -0.76 17.61 6.89
N GLU A 68 -1.92 17.88 6.30
CA GLU A 68 -3.12 17.07 6.54
C GLU A 68 -2.98 15.64 6.00
N ILE A 69 -2.22 15.45 4.91
CA ILE A 69 -1.92 14.12 4.36
C ILE A 69 -0.92 13.40 5.26
N THR A 70 0.18 14.06 5.60
CA THR A 70 1.23 13.49 6.46
C THR A 70 0.66 13.09 7.82
N ALA A 71 -0.14 13.96 8.46
CA ALA A 71 -0.76 13.67 9.74
C ALA A 71 -1.73 12.48 9.69
N ALA A 72 -2.36 12.20 8.53
CA ALA A 72 -3.20 11.01 8.36
C ALA A 72 -2.37 9.72 8.35
N PHE A 73 -1.20 9.73 7.69
CA PHE A 73 -0.25 8.62 7.72
C PHE A 73 0.39 8.44 9.09
N GLU A 74 0.86 9.51 9.74
CA GLU A 74 1.45 9.44 11.09
C GLU A 74 0.50 8.80 12.10
N LYS A 75 -0.79 9.17 12.09
CA LYS A 75 -1.82 8.54 12.93
C LYS A 75 -2.11 7.09 12.56
N GLY A 76 -1.79 6.69 11.34
CA GLY A 76 -1.97 5.35 10.82
C GLY A 76 -0.83 4.40 11.18
N ILE A 77 0.34 4.90 11.55
CA ILE A 77 1.48 4.07 11.97
C ILE A 77 1.24 3.57 13.40
N THR A 78 1.47 2.28 13.63
CA THR A 78 1.36 1.62 14.94
C THR A 78 2.60 0.80 15.26
N ASP A 79 2.85 0.57 16.55
CA ASP A 79 3.95 -0.25 17.09
C ASP A 79 3.75 -1.76 16.87
#